data_AF-A0A0C9SKH1-F1
#
_entry.id   AF-A0A0C9SKH1-F1
#
_cell.length_a   1.000
_cell.length_b   1.000
_cell.length_c   1.000
_cell.angle_alpha   90.00
_cell.angle_beta   90.00
_cell.angle_gamma   90.00
#
_symmetry.space_group_name_H-M   'P 1'
#
loop_
_entity.id
_entity.type
_entity.pdbx_description
1 polymer ?
#
loop_
_entity_poly.entity_id
_entity_poly.type
_entity_poly.pdbx_seq_one_letter_code
_entity_poly.pdbx_strand_id
1 'polypeptide(L)'
;MFTARITSFFLFVLAFGVFTTSAIPATKRATPADVEDVLNTLQSSTGSITPQIDALVASNQANSENIAPLVSQLTSALNTASASLTALDKRSLIEGRQVDNNAVASTVAGVVSSISTSVSPVAAFPGVVVLLPGLDLALSVVLKDVEHLLAGVLKLVAVLLVDVGGLLKSLAFTLTLLALGL
;
A
#
# COMPACT_ATOMS: atom_id res chain seq x y z
N MET A 1 6.57 25.94 -20.39
CA MET A 1 6.69 24.52 -20.84
C MET A 1 6.60 23.50 -19.70
N PHE A 2 6.21 23.87 -18.47
CA PHE A 2 6.16 22.95 -17.31
C PHE A 2 4.77 22.37 -16.99
N THR A 3 3.71 22.84 -17.63
CA THR A 3 2.33 22.42 -17.32
C THR A 3 1.90 21.12 -18.00
N ALA A 4 2.71 20.59 -18.94
CA ALA A 4 2.38 19.40 -19.72
C ALA A 4 2.71 18.06 -19.03
N ARG A 5 3.47 18.07 -17.92
CA ARG A 5 3.86 16.81 -17.23
C ARG A 5 2.91 16.40 -16.10
N ILE A 6 2.06 17.30 -15.62
CA ILE A 6 1.11 17.01 -14.52
C ILE A 6 -0.20 16.45 -15.07
N THR A 7 -0.62 16.88 -16.26
CA THR A 7 -1.91 16.46 -16.86
C THR A 7 -1.90 15.03 -17.40
N SER A 8 -0.71 14.45 -17.64
CA SER A 8 -0.63 13.10 -18.21
C SER A 8 -0.86 11.97 -17.18
N PHE A 9 -0.86 12.29 -15.89
CA PHE A 9 -1.07 11.29 -14.82
C PHE A 9 -2.55 11.06 -14.48
N PHE A 10 -3.46 11.94 -14.92
CA PHE A 10 -4.90 11.78 -14.74
C PHE A 10 -5.48 10.58 -15.50
N LEU A 11 -4.73 10.00 -16.44
CA LEU A 11 -5.19 8.90 -17.31
C LEU A 11 -4.65 7.53 -16.93
N PHE A 12 -3.68 7.41 -16.02
CA PHE A 12 -3.13 6.09 -15.68
C PHE A 12 -4.01 5.29 -14.72
N VAL A 13 -4.72 5.98 -13.80
CA VAL A 13 -5.63 5.33 -12.84
C VAL A 13 -6.96 4.92 -13.47
N LEU A 14 -7.31 5.45 -14.65
CA LEU A 14 -8.59 5.21 -15.33
C LEU A 14 -8.53 4.07 -16.37
N ALA A 15 -7.40 3.36 -16.51
CA ALA A 15 -7.19 2.38 -17.57
C ALA A 15 -7.69 0.96 -17.23
N PHE A 16 -8.14 0.66 -16.00
CA PHE A 16 -8.57 -0.68 -15.64
C PHE A 16 -9.92 -0.71 -14.92
N GLY A 17 -10.94 -0.24 -15.63
CA GLY A 17 -12.31 -0.61 -15.37
C GLY A 17 -12.98 -0.98 -16.67
N VAL A 18 -12.99 -2.29 -17.01
CA VAL A 18 -14.09 -3.05 -17.64
C VAL A 18 -13.63 -4.53 -17.70
N PHE A 19 -14.05 -5.35 -16.73
CA PHE A 19 -14.25 -6.79 -16.96
C PHE A 19 -15.76 -7.01 -17.15
N THR A 20 -16.24 -6.90 -18.39
CA THR A 20 -17.59 -7.37 -18.76
C THR A 20 -17.48 -8.78 -19.30
N THR A 21 -17.74 -9.78 -18.46
CA THR A 21 -18.31 -11.05 -18.94
C THR A 21 -19.35 -11.52 -17.94
N SER A 22 -20.61 -11.49 -18.40
CA SER A 22 -21.75 -12.14 -17.78
C SER A 22 -21.51 -13.65 -17.67
N ALA A 23 -21.33 -14.13 -16.45
CA ALA A 23 -21.63 -15.50 -16.03
C ALA A 23 -21.63 -15.52 -14.50
N ILE A 24 -22.60 -16.26 -13.92
CA ILE A 24 -22.71 -16.81 -12.55
C ILE A 24 -21.58 -16.36 -11.60
N PRO A 25 -21.85 -15.81 -10.39
CA PRO A 25 -20.80 -15.35 -9.47
C PRO A 25 -19.93 -16.53 -9.02
N ALA A 26 -18.95 -16.86 -9.85
CA ALA A 26 -17.82 -17.68 -9.51
C ALA A 26 -16.89 -16.72 -8.78
N THR A 27 -16.85 -16.84 -7.45
CA THR A 27 -15.76 -16.30 -6.66
C THR A 27 -14.46 -16.63 -7.39
N LYS A 28 -13.70 -15.61 -7.83
CA LYS A 28 -12.44 -15.86 -8.53
C LYS A 28 -11.58 -16.67 -7.56
N ARG A 29 -11.23 -17.90 -7.96
CA ARG A 29 -10.30 -18.73 -7.20
C ARG A 29 -8.99 -17.96 -7.13
N ALA A 30 -8.58 -17.54 -5.94
CA ALA A 30 -7.31 -16.87 -5.73
C ALA A 30 -6.17 -17.81 -6.12
N THR A 31 -5.41 -17.45 -7.14
CA THR A 31 -4.12 -18.08 -7.40
C THR A 31 -3.03 -17.29 -6.67
N PRO A 32 -1.88 -17.92 -6.35
CA PRO A 32 -0.70 -17.21 -5.85
C PRO A 32 -0.33 -15.96 -6.67
N ALA A 33 -0.47 -16.06 -7.99
CA ALA A 33 -0.23 -14.97 -8.93
C ALA A 33 -1.19 -13.79 -8.71
N ASP A 34 -2.44 -14.02 -8.32
CA ASP A 34 -3.39 -12.94 -8.07
C ASP A 34 -3.01 -12.10 -6.84
N VAL A 35 -2.47 -12.74 -5.79
CA VAL A 35 -1.98 -12.03 -4.60
C VAL A 35 -0.75 -11.20 -4.97
N GLU A 36 0.20 -11.81 -5.68
CA GLU A 36 1.41 -11.14 -6.16
C GLU A 36 1.07 -9.96 -7.09
N ASP A 37 0.11 -10.10 -8.01
CA ASP A 37 -0.32 -9.05 -8.92
C ASP A 37 -0.91 -7.84 -8.19
N VAL A 38 -1.75 -8.08 -7.17
CA VAL A 38 -2.30 -7.00 -6.33
C VAL A 38 -1.19 -6.28 -5.58
N LEU A 39 -0.24 -7.01 -5.00
CA LEU A 39 0.86 -6.43 -4.25
C LEU A 39 1.86 -5.70 -5.15
N ASN A 40 2.13 -6.21 -6.35
CA ASN A 40 2.96 -5.55 -7.37
C ASN A 40 2.31 -4.26 -7.86
N THR A 41 0.98 -4.24 -7.99
CA THR A 41 0.22 -3.03 -8.32
C THR A 41 0.30 -2.00 -7.20
N LEU A 42 0.17 -2.44 -5.94
CA LEU A 42 0.35 -1.57 -4.78
C LEU A 42 1.78 -1.01 -4.73
N GLN A 43 2.79 -1.86 -4.90
CA GLN A 43 4.20 -1.47 -4.92
C GLN A 43 4.47 -0.45 -6.03
N SER A 44 3.94 -0.67 -7.23
CA SER A 44 4.08 0.26 -8.36
C SER A 44 3.42 1.60 -8.06
N SER A 45 2.23 1.58 -7.46
CA SER A 45 1.51 2.80 -7.06
C SER A 45 2.30 3.58 -6.01
N THR A 46 2.71 2.92 -4.94
CA THR A 46 3.56 3.51 -3.90
C THR A 46 4.87 4.03 -4.47
N GLY A 47 5.58 3.23 -5.28
CA GLY A 47 6.84 3.60 -5.93
C GLY A 47 6.71 4.74 -6.94
N SER A 48 5.50 5.08 -7.39
CA SER A 48 5.23 6.26 -8.21
C SER A 48 4.90 7.51 -7.39
N ILE A 49 4.30 7.34 -6.20
CA ILE A 49 3.83 8.45 -5.35
C ILE A 49 4.90 8.89 -4.35
N THR A 50 5.58 7.96 -3.68
CA THR A 50 6.58 8.28 -2.65
C THR A 50 7.74 9.13 -3.19
N PRO A 51 8.27 8.91 -4.42
CA PRO A 51 9.32 9.79 -4.96
C PRO A 51 8.84 11.22 -5.24
N GLN A 52 7.54 11.43 -5.45
CA GLN A 52 6.99 12.79 -5.62
C GLN A 52 6.99 13.55 -4.30
N ILE A 53 6.62 12.87 -3.21
CA ILE A 53 6.73 13.42 -1.86
C ILE A 53 8.20 13.75 -1.57
N ASP A 54 9.11 12.81 -1.81
CA ASP A 54 10.55 13.01 -1.57
C ASP A 54 11.11 14.16 -2.41
N ALA A 55 10.69 14.31 -3.67
CA ALA A 55 11.12 15.41 -4.53
C ALA A 55 10.61 16.77 -4.03
N LEU A 56 9.36 16.84 -3.53
CA LEU A 56 8.81 18.06 -2.94
C LEU A 56 9.52 18.43 -1.64
N VAL A 57 9.89 17.43 -0.82
CA VAL A 57 10.67 17.62 0.40
C VAL A 57 12.08 18.12 0.05
N ALA A 58 12.77 17.43 -0.86
CA ALA A 58 14.13 17.77 -1.28
C ALA A 58 14.23 19.17 -1.92
N SER A 59 13.18 19.60 -2.62
CA SER A 59 13.10 20.94 -3.22
C SER A 59 12.63 22.03 -2.26
N ASN A 60 12.34 21.71 -0.99
CA ASN A 60 11.73 22.62 0.00
C ASN A 60 10.41 23.23 -0.49
N GLN A 61 9.69 22.52 -1.35
CA GLN A 61 8.37 22.94 -1.85
C GLN A 61 7.22 22.21 -1.17
N ALA A 62 7.50 21.20 -0.35
CA ALA A 62 6.49 20.42 0.36
C ALA A 62 5.65 21.31 1.29
N ASN A 63 4.33 21.28 1.09
CA ASN A 63 3.35 21.97 1.90
C ASN A 63 2.03 21.17 1.93
N SER A 64 1.07 21.57 2.76
CA SER A 64 -0.21 20.85 2.87
C SER A 64 -0.95 20.71 1.55
N GLU A 65 -0.89 21.69 0.64
CA GLU A 65 -1.66 21.69 -0.61
C GLU A 65 -1.13 20.69 -1.64
N ASN A 66 0.18 20.47 -1.68
CA ASN A 66 0.78 19.51 -2.61
C ASN A 66 1.03 18.12 -1.99
N ILE A 67 1.23 18.01 -0.67
CA ILE A 67 1.44 16.72 -0.01
C ILE A 67 0.13 16.01 0.34
N ALA A 68 -0.88 16.72 0.86
CA ALA A 68 -2.16 16.09 1.23
C ALA A 68 -2.80 15.26 0.10
N PRO A 69 -2.85 15.72 -1.18
CA PRO A 69 -3.39 14.89 -2.25
C PRO A 69 -2.54 13.64 -2.52
N LEU A 70 -1.21 13.70 -2.39
CA LEU A 70 -0.34 12.53 -2.57
C LEU A 70 -0.55 11.50 -1.45
N VAL A 71 -0.67 11.95 -0.20
CA VAL A 71 -0.98 11.09 0.95
C VAL A 71 -2.36 10.46 0.80
N SER A 72 -3.35 11.21 0.34
CA SER A 72 -4.69 10.68 0.04
C SER A 72 -4.66 9.63 -1.08
N GLN A 73 -3.83 9.83 -2.11
CA GLN A 73 -3.62 8.82 -3.17
C GLN A 73 -2.97 7.54 -2.63
N LEU A 74 -1.99 7.63 -1.71
CA LEU A 74 -1.43 6.46 -1.03
C LEU A 74 -2.52 5.70 -0.26
N THR A 75 -3.36 6.40 0.51
CA THR A 75 -4.48 5.80 1.23
C THR A 75 -5.46 5.12 0.25
N SER A 76 -5.78 5.75 -0.88
CA SER A 76 -6.66 5.19 -1.89
C SER A 76 -6.07 3.94 -2.55
N ALA A 77 -4.77 3.92 -2.85
CA ALA A 77 -4.08 2.76 -3.41
C ALA A 77 -4.12 1.59 -2.43
N LEU A 78 -3.88 1.84 -1.14
CA LEU A 78 -3.97 0.83 -0.08
C LEU A 78 -5.39 0.27 0.07
N ASN A 79 -6.41 1.12 0.09
CA ASN A 79 -7.80 0.67 0.15
C ASN A 79 -8.18 -0.17 -1.08
N THR A 80 -7.67 0.18 -2.27
CA THR A 80 -7.90 -0.59 -3.51
C THR A 80 -7.22 -1.95 -3.43
N ALA A 81 -5.99 -2.01 -2.90
CA ALA A 81 -5.27 -3.25 -2.67
C ALA A 81 -6.02 -4.14 -1.67
N SER A 82 -6.46 -3.60 -0.54
CA SER A 82 -7.28 -4.32 0.45
C SER A 82 -8.58 -4.85 -0.16
N ALA A 83 -9.32 -4.03 -0.92
CA ALA A 83 -10.54 -4.47 -1.60
C ALA A 83 -10.26 -5.62 -2.59
N SER A 84 -9.11 -5.56 -3.29
CA SER A 84 -8.70 -6.61 -4.21
C SER A 84 -8.30 -7.90 -3.46
N LEU A 85 -7.55 -7.80 -2.35
CA LEU A 85 -7.14 -8.93 -1.52
C LEU A 85 -8.34 -9.61 -0.85
N THR A 86 -9.30 -8.83 -0.32
CA THR A 86 -10.52 -9.38 0.29
C THR A 86 -11.46 -10.03 -0.71
N ALA A 87 -11.39 -9.65 -1.99
CA ALA A 87 -12.11 -10.30 -3.08
C ALA A 87 -11.50 -11.66 -3.49
N LEU A 88 -10.30 -12.00 -3.02
CA LEU A 88 -9.64 -13.28 -3.28
C LEU A 88 -10.11 -14.37 -2.30
N ASP A 89 -10.61 -15.50 -2.83
CA ASP A 89 -11.01 -16.65 -2.01
C ASP A 89 -9.80 -17.52 -1.62
N LYS A 90 -9.52 -17.66 -0.32
CA LYS A 90 -8.42 -18.49 0.20
C LYS A 90 -8.46 -19.95 -0.23
N ARG A 91 -9.63 -20.49 -0.56
CA ARG A 91 -9.83 -21.94 -0.69
C ARG A 91 -8.95 -22.55 -1.79
N SER A 92 -8.52 -21.79 -2.78
CA SER A 92 -7.61 -22.22 -3.86
C SER A 92 -6.12 -22.02 -3.59
N LEU A 93 -5.72 -21.18 -2.63
CA LEU A 93 -4.31 -21.04 -2.23
C LEU A 93 -3.80 -22.29 -1.48
N ILE A 94 -4.72 -23.08 -0.93
CA ILE A 94 -4.44 -24.32 -0.20
C ILE A 94 -4.19 -25.50 -1.16
N GLU A 95 -4.76 -25.47 -2.38
CA GLU A 95 -4.78 -26.62 -3.28
C GLU A 95 -3.73 -26.60 -4.40
N GLY A 96 -3.05 -25.47 -4.67
CA GLY A 96 -2.15 -25.41 -5.81
C GLY A 96 -1.16 -24.26 -5.80
N ARG A 97 0.11 -24.62 -5.59
CA ARG A 97 1.32 -23.80 -5.70
C ARG A 97 1.53 -22.86 -4.50
N GLN A 98 2.66 -23.05 -3.84
CA GLN A 98 3.10 -22.31 -2.66
C GLN A 98 3.34 -20.85 -3.08
N VAL A 99 2.63 -19.89 -2.49
CA VAL A 99 3.00 -18.47 -2.62
C VAL A 99 4.35 -18.29 -1.94
N ASP A 100 5.26 -17.52 -2.54
CA ASP A 100 6.52 -17.19 -1.88
C ASP A 100 6.25 -16.14 -0.78
N ASN A 101 6.00 -16.64 0.42
CA ASN A 101 5.77 -15.83 1.60
C ASN A 101 6.92 -14.84 1.87
N ASN A 102 8.16 -15.17 1.49
CA ASN A 102 9.31 -14.27 1.65
C ASN A 102 9.26 -13.13 0.64
N ALA A 103 8.96 -13.43 -0.63
CA ALA A 103 8.82 -12.40 -1.67
C ALA A 103 7.65 -11.45 -1.36
N VAL A 104 6.52 -12.00 -0.92
CA VAL A 104 5.36 -11.22 -0.49
C VAL A 104 5.70 -10.36 0.74
N ALA A 105 6.32 -10.95 1.77
CA ALA A 105 6.76 -10.21 2.94
C ALA A 105 7.72 -9.07 2.58
N SER A 106 8.69 -9.31 1.70
CA SER A 106 9.64 -8.31 1.23
C SER A 106 8.96 -7.17 0.48
N THR A 107 7.99 -7.48 -0.37
CA THR A 107 7.20 -6.49 -1.13
C THR A 107 6.39 -5.60 -0.20
N VAL A 108 5.64 -6.21 0.72
CA VAL A 108 4.83 -5.50 1.72
C VAL A 108 5.70 -4.66 2.64
N ALA A 109 6.82 -5.23 3.11
CA ALA A 109 7.79 -4.51 3.92
C ALA A 109 8.36 -3.29 3.20
N GLY A 110 8.71 -3.45 1.91
CA GLY A 110 9.16 -2.36 1.06
C GLY A 110 8.13 -1.24 0.94
N VAL A 111 6.86 -1.59 0.70
CA VAL A 111 5.75 -0.62 0.63
C VAL A 111 5.60 0.17 1.93
N VAL A 112 5.52 -0.52 3.07
CA VAL A 112 5.38 0.14 4.38
C VAL A 112 6.58 1.02 4.68
N SER A 113 7.79 0.52 4.40
CA SER A 113 9.04 1.27 4.57
C SER A 113 9.02 2.55 3.74
N SER A 114 8.80 2.45 2.41
CA SER A 114 8.75 3.61 1.52
C SER A 114 7.71 4.66 1.94
N ILE A 115 6.50 4.21 2.33
CA ILE A 115 5.48 5.13 2.82
C ILE A 115 5.94 5.84 4.09
N SER A 116 6.42 5.08 5.09
CA SER A 116 6.83 5.65 6.37
C SER A 116 8.01 6.62 6.22
N THR A 117 8.99 6.31 5.38
CA THR A 117 10.16 7.16 5.15
C THR A 117 9.80 8.44 4.43
N SER A 118 8.93 8.38 3.40
CA SER A 118 8.54 9.56 2.63
C SER A 118 7.53 10.43 3.36
N VAL A 119 6.65 9.85 4.17
CA VAL A 119 5.64 10.60 4.93
C VAL A 119 6.22 11.19 6.21
N SER A 120 7.24 10.58 6.82
CA SER A 120 7.91 11.08 8.04
C SER A 120 8.26 12.59 8.01
N PRO A 121 8.99 13.12 7.01
CA PRO A 121 9.38 14.53 6.98
C PRO A 121 8.21 15.50 6.83
N VAL A 122 7.08 15.03 6.33
CA VAL A 122 5.88 15.85 6.04
C VAL A 122 4.74 15.59 7.02
N ALA A 123 4.93 14.66 7.97
CA ALA A 123 3.91 14.22 8.92
C ALA A 123 3.41 15.36 9.83
N ALA A 124 4.21 16.41 10.05
CA ALA A 124 3.83 17.56 10.86
C ALA A 124 2.96 18.59 10.13
N PHE A 125 2.74 18.46 8.81
CA PHE A 125 1.92 19.41 8.07
C PHE A 125 0.45 19.28 8.44
N PRO A 126 -0.28 20.40 8.69
CA PRO A 126 -1.68 20.35 9.14
C PRO A 126 -2.60 19.52 8.25
N GLY A 127 -2.42 19.58 6.92
CA GLY A 127 -3.21 18.79 5.97
C GLY A 127 -2.85 17.30 5.95
N VAL A 128 -1.63 16.94 6.37
CA VAL A 128 -1.15 15.56 6.41
C VAL A 128 -1.50 14.89 7.74
N VAL A 129 -1.35 15.60 8.86
CA VAL A 129 -1.68 15.11 10.21
C VAL A 129 -3.08 14.50 10.27
N VAL A 130 -4.05 15.14 9.62
CA VAL A 130 -5.45 14.67 9.61
C VAL A 130 -5.62 13.39 8.75
N LEU A 131 -4.73 13.14 7.80
CA LEU A 131 -4.76 11.97 6.92
C LEU A 131 -3.97 10.77 7.48
N LEU A 132 -3.02 11.00 8.38
CA LEU A 132 -2.18 9.94 8.98
C LEU A 132 -3.00 8.79 9.60
N PRO A 133 -4.09 9.03 10.36
CA PRO A 133 -4.89 7.94 10.91
C PRO A 133 -5.57 7.09 9.82
N GLY A 134 -6.00 7.72 8.71
CA GLY A 134 -6.59 7.00 7.58
C GLY A 134 -5.57 6.17 6.82
N LEU A 135 -4.34 6.68 6.70
CA LEU A 135 -3.22 5.95 6.12
C LEU A 135 -2.78 4.77 7.01
N ASP A 136 -2.66 4.95 8.32
CA ASP A 136 -2.36 3.89 9.29
C ASP A 136 -3.44 2.79 9.27
N LEU A 137 -4.71 3.18 9.24
CA LEU A 137 -5.81 2.24 9.12
C LEU A 137 -5.69 1.41 7.83
N ALA A 138 -5.53 2.07 6.68
CA ALA A 138 -5.44 1.38 5.39
C ALA A 138 -4.24 0.43 5.32
N LEU A 139 -3.07 0.85 5.81
CA LEU A 139 -1.89 -0.02 5.95
C LEU A 139 -2.18 -1.24 6.84
N SER A 140 -2.77 -1.03 8.01
CA SER A 140 -3.08 -2.10 8.95
C SER A 140 -4.08 -3.12 8.39
N VAL A 141 -5.03 -2.67 7.57
CA VAL A 141 -6.00 -3.52 6.90
C VAL A 141 -5.32 -4.35 5.82
N VAL A 142 -4.51 -3.75 4.94
CA VAL A 142 -3.72 -4.49 3.94
C VAL A 142 -2.86 -5.56 4.60
N LEU A 143 -2.17 -5.24 5.70
CA LEU A 143 -1.38 -6.19 6.46
C LEU A 143 -2.22 -7.38 6.97
N LYS A 144 -3.39 -7.10 7.55
CA LYS A 144 -4.30 -8.15 8.01
C LYS A 144 -4.84 -8.99 6.86
N ASP A 145 -5.17 -8.39 5.71
CA ASP A 145 -5.65 -9.10 4.54
C ASP A 145 -4.57 -10.02 3.96
N VAL A 146 -3.32 -9.56 3.92
CA VAL A 146 -2.17 -10.39 3.52
C VAL A 146 -1.94 -11.54 4.49
N GLU A 147 -1.93 -11.31 5.81
CA GLU A 147 -1.80 -12.40 6.80
C GLU A 147 -2.98 -13.37 6.75
N HIS A 148 -4.18 -12.85 6.44
CA HIS A 148 -5.34 -13.68 6.21
C HIS A 148 -5.02 -14.61 5.02
N LEU A 149 -4.69 -14.08 3.86
CA LEU A 149 -4.43 -14.89 2.66
C LEU A 149 -3.21 -15.82 2.83
N LEU A 150 -2.13 -15.34 3.45
CA LEU A 150 -0.86 -16.02 3.63
C LEU A 150 -0.44 -15.98 5.10
N ALA A 151 -0.84 -17.00 5.86
CA ALA A 151 -0.50 -17.09 7.27
C ALA A 151 1.02 -17.12 7.50
N GLY A 152 1.49 -16.29 8.43
CA GLY A 152 2.89 -16.18 8.81
C GLY A 152 3.68 -15.11 8.07
N VAL A 153 3.14 -14.50 7.00
CA VAL A 153 3.81 -13.40 6.29
C VAL A 153 4.03 -12.20 7.21
N LEU A 154 3.09 -11.87 8.10
CA LEU A 154 3.26 -10.71 8.98
C LEU A 154 4.44 -10.85 9.93
N LYS A 155 4.79 -12.07 10.34
CA LYS A 155 6.00 -12.30 11.15
C LYS A 155 7.26 -11.97 10.37
N LEU A 156 7.31 -12.33 9.08
CA LEU A 156 8.44 -12.00 8.22
C LEU A 156 8.50 -10.48 7.98
N VAL A 157 7.36 -9.85 7.70
CA VAL A 157 7.27 -8.39 7.55
C VAL A 157 7.76 -7.71 8.83
N ALA A 158 7.33 -8.15 10.02
CA ALA A 158 7.76 -7.58 11.29
C ALA A 158 9.28 -7.66 11.49
N VAL A 159 9.91 -8.80 11.16
CA VAL A 159 11.37 -8.96 11.22
C VAL A 159 12.07 -7.99 10.27
N LEU A 160 11.53 -7.78 9.06
CA LEU A 160 12.08 -6.84 8.07
C LEU A 160 11.86 -5.37 8.48
N LEU A 161 10.84 -5.09 9.28
CA LEU A 161 10.45 -3.74 9.69
C LEU A 161 10.97 -3.32 11.05
N VAL A 162 11.76 -4.13 11.74
CA VAL A 162 12.29 -3.78 13.07
C VAL A 162 12.95 -2.40 13.08
N ASP A 163 13.76 -2.10 12.06
CA ASP A 163 14.46 -0.80 11.94
C ASP A 163 13.49 0.36 11.64
N VAL A 164 12.40 0.07 10.91
CA VAL A 164 11.34 1.04 10.56
C VAL A 164 10.32 1.20 11.69
N GLY A 165 10.28 0.28 12.66
CA GLY A 165 9.37 0.31 13.81
C GLY A 165 9.45 1.62 14.60
N GLY A 166 10.66 2.18 14.74
CA GLY A 166 10.87 3.49 15.35
C GLY A 166 10.20 4.63 14.58
N LEU A 167 10.27 4.60 13.24
CA LEU A 167 9.59 5.57 12.38
C LEU A 167 8.08 5.41 12.49
N LEU A 168 7.55 4.19 12.39
CA LEU A 168 6.12 3.91 12.54
C LEU A 168 5.57 4.46 13.85
N LYS A 169 6.32 4.29 14.94
CA LYS A 169 5.96 4.86 16.25
C LYS A 169 5.97 6.38 16.24
N SER A 170 6.95 6.99 15.59
CA SER A 170 7.04 8.45 15.45
C SER A 170 5.91 9.04 14.59
N LEU A 171 5.40 8.29 13.61
CA LEU A 171 4.26 8.68 12.77
C LEU A 171 2.89 8.39 13.43
N ALA A 172 2.89 7.86 14.65
CA ALA A 172 1.69 7.36 15.34
C ALA A 172 0.96 6.24 14.57
N PHE A 173 1.65 5.44 13.75
CA PHE A 173 1.11 4.29 13.03
C PHE A 173 0.91 3.08 13.95
N THR A 174 0.08 3.29 14.97
CA THR A 174 -0.11 2.38 16.09
C THR A 174 -0.90 1.16 15.65
N LEU A 175 -1.82 1.29 14.69
CA LEU A 175 -2.55 0.14 14.14
C LEU A 175 -1.64 -0.75 13.31
N THR A 176 -0.74 -0.15 12.53
CA THR A 176 0.26 -0.88 11.73
C THR A 176 1.24 -1.61 12.66
N LEU A 177 1.76 -0.95 13.70
CA LEU A 177 2.62 -1.59 14.71
C LEU A 177 1.92 -2.75 15.41
N LEU A 178 0.67 -2.55 15.83
CA LEU A 178 -0.13 -3.60 16.46
C LEU A 178 -0.36 -4.79 15.51
N ALA A 179 -0.62 -4.53 14.23
CA ALA A 179 -0.76 -5.58 13.23
C ALA A 179 0.52 -6.40 13.06
N LEU A 180 1.69 -5.75 13.14
CA LEU A 180 3.00 -6.39 13.05
C LEU A 180 3.42 -7.09 14.36
N GLY A 181 2.80 -6.75 15.49
CA GLY A 181 3.18 -7.25 16.81
C GLY A 181 4.48 -6.63 17.36
N LEU A 182 4.76 -5.39 16.99
CA LEU A 182 5.94 -4.59 17.39
C LEU A 182 5.61 -3.56 18.49
#